data_AF-A0A398CQ95-F1
#
_entry.id   AF-A0A398CQ95-F1
#
_cell.length_a   1.000
_cell.length_b   1.000
_cell.length_c   1.000
_cell.angle_alpha   90.00
_cell.angle_beta   90.00
_cell.angle_gamma   90.00
#
_symmetry.space_group_name_H-M   'P 1'
#
loop_
_entity.id
_entity.type
_entity.pdbx_description
1 polymer ?
#
loop_
_entity_poly.entity_id
_entity_poly.type
_entity_poly.pdbx_seq_one_letter_code
_entity_poly.pdbx_strand_id
1 'polypeptide(L)'
;MGYWSGERVSGGNSRQWLGYWSGERVSGGNSRLWLGCWSGERVSGGNSRLWLGYWSGERVSGGNSRLWLGYWSGERMSGGNSRLWLGYWSGERMSGGNSRLWLGYWSGERMSGGDSRLWLGYWSGERTSGGDSRLWLGYWSGERVSGENSRLWLGYWSGERTSGGDSRLWLGYWSGERTSVGSSRLWLGYWSGERTSEGNSRLWLGCWSGERVSGGNSRLWLGYWSGERTSEGNSRLWLGYRSGERMSGGDSRQWLGCWSGERMSGGEG
;
A
#
# COMPACT_ATOMS: atom_id res chain seq x y z
N MET A 1 15.69 -23.41 -27.42
CA MET A 1 16.39 -23.61 -26.13
C MET A 1 17.51 -22.57 -26.05
N GLY A 2 17.69 -21.92 -24.91
CA GLY A 2 18.82 -21.01 -24.67
C GLY A 2 20.03 -21.76 -24.10
N TYR A 3 21.22 -21.15 -24.18
CA TYR A 3 22.46 -21.72 -23.64
C TYR A 3 22.41 -21.86 -22.10
N TRP A 4 22.82 -23.02 -21.57
CA TRP A 4 22.70 -23.45 -20.15
C TRP A 4 21.30 -23.45 -19.54
N SER A 5 20.27 -23.49 -20.39
CA SER A 5 18.91 -23.59 -19.90
C SER A 5 18.64 -25.00 -19.38
N GLY A 6 18.20 -25.11 -18.12
CA GLY A 6 17.79 -26.40 -17.54
C GLY A 6 18.88 -27.32 -16.99
N GLU A 7 20.07 -26.80 -16.71
CA GLU A 7 21.27 -27.61 -16.46
C GLU A 7 21.24 -28.44 -15.16
N ARG A 8 20.65 -27.93 -14.08
CA ARG A 8 20.69 -28.52 -12.72
C ARG A 8 19.29 -28.62 -12.12
N VAL A 9 18.45 -29.44 -12.76
CA VAL A 9 17.06 -29.68 -12.35
C VAL A 9 16.97 -31.02 -11.63
N SER A 10 16.67 -30.99 -10.33
CA SER A 10 16.57 -32.17 -9.47
C SER A 10 15.17 -32.42 -8.89
N GLY A 11 14.20 -31.57 -9.24
CA GLY A 11 12.78 -31.73 -8.91
C GLY A 11 11.89 -30.68 -9.58
N GLY A 12 10.60 -30.98 -9.77
CA GLY A 12 9.65 -30.08 -10.44
C GLY A 12 9.57 -30.25 -11.96
N ASN A 13 8.43 -29.89 -12.56
CA ASN A 13 8.18 -30.02 -14.00
C ASN A 13 8.00 -28.65 -14.66
N SER A 14 8.94 -28.27 -15.52
CA SER A 14 8.80 -27.12 -16.41
C SER A 14 8.75 -27.59 -17.85
N ARG A 15 7.83 -27.03 -18.67
CA ARG A 15 7.67 -27.50 -20.06
C ARG A 15 8.59 -26.81 -21.05
N GLN A 16 8.88 -25.53 -20.86
CA GLN A 16 9.67 -24.72 -21.79
C GLN A 16 10.52 -23.69 -21.06
N TRP A 17 11.80 -23.63 -21.42
CA TRP A 17 12.74 -22.62 -20.95
C TRP A 17 13.44 -21.97 -22.13
N LEU A 18 13.39 -20.64 -22.19
CA LEU A 18 13.88 -19.86 -23.32
C LEU A 18 14.67 -18.64 -22.83
N GLY A 19 15.99 -18.79 -22.82
CA GLY A 19 16.90 -17.71 -22.44
C GLY A 19 18.21 -18.27 -21.90
N TYR A 20 19.23 -17.43 -21.86
CA TYR A 20 20.49 -17.78 -21.20
C TYR A 20 20.23 -18.07 -19.72
N TRP A 21 20.64 -19.24 -19.22
CA TRP A 21 20.50 -19.65 -17.82
C TRP A 21 19.05 -19.68 -17.29
N SER A 22 18.05 -19.70 -18.17
CA SER A 22 16.67 -19.87 -17.74
C SER A 22 16.48 -21.28 -17.18
N GLY A 23 16.00 -21.37 -15.95
CA GLY A 23 15.80 -22.65 -15.26
C GLY A 23 17.08 -23.40 -14.88
N GLU A 24 18.19 -22.72 -14.64
CA GLU A 24 19.48 -23.37 -14.33
C GLU A 24 19.41 -24.30 -13.11
N ARG A 25 18.87 -23.87 -11.97
CA ARG A 25 18.86 -24.60 -10.69
C ARG A 25 17.44 -24.70 -10.14
N VAL A 26 16.79 -25.82 -10.42
CA VAL A 26 15.41 -26.08 -9.98
C VAL A 26 15.35 -27.35 -9.14
N SER A 27 14.98 -27.22 -7.86
CA SER A 27 14.90 -28.35 -6.91
C SER A 27 13.47 -28.66 -6.44
N GLY A 28 12.46 -28.09 -7.10
CA GLY A 28 11.04 -28.35 -6.85
C GLY A 28 10.15 -27.27 -7.46
N GLY A 29 8.84 -27.54 -7.57
CA GLY A 29 7.88 -26.60 -8.14
C GLY A 29 7.61 -26.79 -9.64
N ASN A 30 6.46 -26.37 -10.15
CA ASN A 30 6.08 -26.61 -11.55
C ASN A 30 5.91 -25.30 -12.30
N SER A 31 6.30 -25.28 -13.58
CA SER A 31 6.07 -24.14 -14.48
C SER A 31 5.61 -24.58 -15.87
N ARG A 32 5.01 -23.67 -16.66
CA ARG A 32 4.74 -23.95 -18.08
C ARG A 32 5.81 -23.34 -18.99
N LEU A 33 6.11 -22.05 -18.80
CA LEU A 33 7.06 -21.35 -19.66
C LEU A 33 7.82 -20.29 -18.86
N TRP A 34 9.14 -20.32 -18.95
CA TRP A 34 10.02 -19.23 -18.54
C TRP A 34 10.77 -18.68 -19.74
N LEU A 35 10.79 -17.36 -19.87
CA LEU A 35 11.46 -16.68 -20.97
C LEU A 35 12.19 -15.44 -20.48
N GLY A 36 13.46 -15.34 -20.84
CA GLY A 36 14.34 -14.28 -20.41
C GLY A 36 15.66 -14.83 -19.87
N CYS A 37 16.71 -14.01 -19.96
CA CYS A 37 17.97 -14.32 -19.30
C CYS A 37 17.74 -14.44 -17.78
N TRP A 38 18.25 -15.53 -17.20
CA TRP A 38 18.16 -15.79 -15.76
C TRP A 38 16.72 -15.88 -15.20
N SER A 39 15.71 -16.04 -16.07
CA SER A 39 14.35 -16.28 -15.62
C SER A 39 14.24 -17.67 -15.00
N GLY A 40 13.83 -17.74 -13.73
CA GLY A 40 13.77 -19.00 -13.00
C GLY A 40 15.12 -19.64 -12.68
N GLU A 41 16.21 -18.86 -12.54
CA GLU A 41 17.56 -19.41 -12.30
C GLU A 41 17.63 -20.32 -11.07
N ARG A 42 17.01 -19.95 -9.95
CA ARG A 42 17.10 -20.63 -8.65
C ARG A 42 15.71 -20.79 -8.03
N VAL A 43 15.07 -21.92 -8.31
CA VAL A 43 13.72 -22.22 -7.83
C VAL A 43 13.73 -23.44 -6.90
N SER A 44 13.29 -23.25 -5.67
CA SER A 44 13.11 -24.30 -4.67
C SER A 44 11.66 -24.37 -4.21
N GLY A 45 10.81 -25.03 -5.02
CA GLY A 45 9.39 -25.20 -4.73
C GLY A 45 8.53 -24.04 -5.26
N GLY A 46 7.21 -24.20 -5.11
CA GLY A 46 6.24 -23.22 -5.63
C GLY A 46 5.85 -23.44 -7.09
N ASN A 47 4.63 -23.07 -7.48
CA ASN A 47 4.15 -23.28 -8.86
C ASN A 47 4.01 -21.95 -9.59
N SER A 48 4.43 -21.90 -10.86
CA SER A 48 4.21 -20.80 -11.78
C SER A 48 3.50 -21.28 -13.06
N ARG A 49 2.92 -20.35 -13.86
CA ARG A 49 2.54 -20.70 -15.25
C ARG A 49 3.50 -20.05 -16.23
N LEU A 50 3.71 -18.74 -16.09
CA LEU A 50 4.46 -17.97 -17.07
C LEU A 50 5.28 -16.87 -16.40
N TRP A 51 6.59 -16.88 -16.62
CA TRP A 51 7.48 -15.78 -16.26
C TRP A 51 8.14 -15.27 -17.53
N LEU A 52 8.02 -13.97 -17.81
CA LEU A 52 8.70 -13.32 -18.92
C LEU A 52 9.47 -12.10 -18.42
N GLY A 53 10.76 -12.05 -18.72
CA GLY A 53 11.62 -10.91 -18.41
C GLY A 53 12.97 -11.34 -17.89
N TYR A 54 13.94 -10.44 -18.01
CA TYR A 54 15.26 -10.61 -17.42
C TYR A 54 15.15 -10.67 -15.89
N TRP A 55 15.74 -11.69 -15.26
CA TRP A 55 15.61 -11.98 -13.81
C TRP A 55 14.19 -12.14 -13.28
N SER A 56 13.20 -12.36 -14.15
CA SER A 56 11.86 -12.68 -13.65
C SER A 56 11.88 -14.04 -12.97
N GLY A 57 11.58 -14.05 -11.66
CA GLY A 57 11.64 -15.26 -10.84
C GLY A 57 13.03 -15.84 -10.63
N GLU A 58 14.10 -15.03 -10.58
CA GLU A 58 15.48 -15.54 -10.39
C GLU A 58 15.61 -16.43 -9.14
N ARG A 59 15.03 -16.03 -8.00
CA ARG A 59 15.17 -16.68 -6.69
C ARG A 59 13.82 -16.89 -6.04
N VAL A 60 13.20 -18.02 -6.31
CA VAL A 60 11.89 -18.38 -5.73
C VAL A 60 12.05 -19.54 -4.77
N SER A 61 11.56 -19.36 -3.55
CA SER A 61 11.55 -20.37 -2.49
C SER A 61 10.12 -20.56 -1.96
N GLY A 62 9.43 -21.55 -2.52
CA GLY A 62 8.00 -21.77 -2.25
C GLY A 62 7.08 -20.67 -2.80
N GLY A 63 5.79 -20.77 -2.46
CA GLY A 63 4.77 -19.83 -2.93
C GLY A 63 4.29 -20.07 -4.36
N ASN A 64 3.09 -19.61 -4.74
CA ASN A 64 2.56 -19.83 -6.09
C ASN A 64 2.40 -18.53 -6.85
N SER A 65 2.72 -18.52 -8.14
CA SER A 65 2.46 -17.45 -9.09
C SER A 65 1.66 -17.95 -10.30
N ARG A 66 0.99 -17.06 -11.04
CA ARG A 66 0.48 -17.42 -12.39
C ARG A 66 1.28 -16.75 -13.47
N LEU A 67 1.41 -15.43 -13.42
CA LEU A 67 2.02 -14.65 -14.48
C LEU A 67 2.85 -13.50 -13.90
N TRP A 68 4.14 -13.48 -14.22
CA TRP A 68 5.01 -12.33 -13.95
C TRP A 68 5.59 -11.85 -15.27
N LEU A 69 5.44 -10.55 -15.55
CA LEU A 69 6.00 -9.91 -16.74
C LEU A 69 6.75 -8.65 -16.36
N GLY A 70 8.04 -8.62 -16.67
CA GLY A 70 8.87 -7.44 -16.47
C GLY A 70 10.29 -7.79 -16.02
N TYR A 71 11.17 -6.82 -16.17
CA TYR A 71 12.53 -6.88 -15.66
C TYR A 71 12.49 -6.96 -14.13
N TRP A 72 13.10 -8.00 -13.55
CA TRP A 72 13.14 -8.31 -12.11
C TRP A 72 11.77 -8.51 -11.46
N SER A 73 10.72 -8.75 -12.24
CA SER A 73 9.41 -9.03 -11.65
C SER A 73 9.46 -10.37 -10.94
N GLY A 74 9.22 -10.35 -9.63
CA GLY A 74 9.33 -11.53 -8.77
C GLY A 74 10.75 -12.07 -8.61
N GLU A 75 11.79 -11.24 -8.72
CA GLU A 75 13.20 -11.68 -8.58
C GLU A 75 13.42 -12.54 -7.33
N ARG A 76 12.88 -12.13 -6.17
CA ARG A 76 13.08 -12.78 -4.87
C ARG A 76 11.75 -13.02 -4.19
N MET A 77 11.25 -14.25 -4.26
CA MET A 77 10.06 -14.67 -3.54
C MET A 77 10.41 -15.71 -2.49
N SER A 78 9.95 -15.51 -1.26
CA SER A 78 10.02 -16.48 -0.17
C SER A 78 8.63 -16.70 0.44
N GLY A 79 7.95 -17.75 -0.02
CA GLY A 79 6.56 -18.03 0.35
C GLY A 79 5.55 -17.04 -0.22
N GLY A 80 4.30 -17.16 0.22
CA GLY A 80 3.19 -16.32 -0.24
C GLY A 80 2.63 -16.71 -1.62
N ASN A 81 1.55 -16.06 -2.08
CA ASN A 81 0.99 -16.32 -3.41
C ASN A 81 0.80 -15.04 -4.20
N SER A 82 1.03 -15.08 -5.50
CA SER A 82 0.73 -14.03 -6.47
C SER A 82 -0.13 -14.58 -7.61
N ARG A 83 -0.93 -13.74 -8.28
CA ARG A 83 -1.56 -14.13 -9.57
C ARG A 83 -0.90 -13.43 -10.74
N LEU A 84 -0.84 -12.10 -10.72
CA LEU A 84 -0.38 -11.32 -11.87
C LEU A 84 0.45 -10.12 -11.40
N TRP A 85 1.71 -10.06 -11.80
CA TRP A 85 2.57 -8.90 -11.61
C TRP A 85 3.07 -8.43 -12.96
N LEU A 86 2.85 -7.15 -13.29
CA LEU A 86 3.33 -6.55 -14.53
C LEU A 86 4.05 -5.24 -14.23
N GLY A 87 5.32 -5.17 -14.61
CA GLY A 87 6.11 -3.96 -14.49
C GLY A 87 7.57 -4.23 -14.14
N TYR A 88 8.40 -3.21 -14.35
CA TYR A 88 9.79 -3.21 -13.92
C TYR A 88 9.83 -3.26 -12.39
N TRP A 89 10.47 -4.29 -11.84
CA TRP A 89 10.61 -4.56 -10.39
C TRP A 89 9.28 -4.73 -9.64
N SER A 90 8.19 -5.03 -10.35
CA SER A 90 6.93 -5.33 -9.68
C SER A 90 7.08 -6.65 -8.91
N GLY A 91 6.90 -6.58 -7.60
CA GLY A 91 7.10 -7.71 -6.70
C GLY A 91 8.53 -8.22 -6.62
N GLU A 92 9.56 -7.37 -6.81
CA GLU A 92 10.98 -7.76 -6.73
C GLU A 92 11.29 -8.61 -5.50
N ARG A 93 10.77 -8.24 -4.32
CA ARG A 93 11.01 -8.90 -3.03
C ARG A 93 9.70 -9.11 -2.28
N MET A 94 9.25 -10.36 -2.24
CA MET A 94 8.09 -10.74 -1.44
C MET A 94 8.46 -11.82 -0.43
N SER A 95 8.12 -11.59 0.84
CA SER A 95 8.28 -12.57 1.92
C SER A 95 6.94 -12.80 2.62
N GLY A 96 6.33 -13.97 2.38
CA GLY A 96 4.99 -14.28 2.87
C GLY A 96 3.89 -13.38 2.26
N GLY A 97 2.67 -13.47 2.79
CA GLY A 97 1.52 -12.70 2.32
C GLY A 97 0.92 -13.19 0.99
N ASN A 98 -0.17 -12.58 0.53
CA ASN A 98 -0.75 -12.87 -0.78
C ASN A 98 -0.95 -11.60 -1.61
N SER A 99 -0.85 -11.71 -2.92
CA SER A 99 -1.16 -10.67 -3.89
C SER A 99 -2.01 -11.23 -5.03
N ARG A 100 -2.92 -10.42 -5.59
CA ARG A 100 -3.64 -10.83 -6.82
C ARG A 100 -3.11 -10.11 -8.05
N LEU A 101 -3.05 -8.79 -8.04
CA LEU A 101 -2.68 -8.01 -9.21
C LEU A 101 -1.86 -6.77 -8.81
N TRP A 102 -0.61 -6.71 -9.25
CA TRP A 102 0.22 -5.51 -9.14
C TRP A 102 0.63 -5.04 -10.52
N LEU A 103 0.36 -3.78 -10.85
CA LEU A 103 0.74 -3.18 -12.13
C LEU A 103 1.44 -1.84 -11.91
N GLY A 104 2.66 -1.73 -12.43
CA GLY A 104 3.41 -0.49 -12.41
C GLY A 104 4.89 -0.68 -12.12
N TYR A 105 5.66 0.36 -12.35
CA TYR A 105 7.08 0.41 -12.00
C TYR A 105 7.23 0.39 -10.47
N TRP A 106 7.95 -0.60 -9.94
CA TRP A 106 8.16 -0.85 -8.51
C TRP A 106 6.87 -1.02 -7.69
N SER A 107 5.76 -1.39 -8.35
CA SER A 107 4.54 -1.70 -7.61
C SER A 107 4.75 -2.98 -6.81
N GLY A 108 4.62 -2.87 -5.49
CA GLY A 108 4.89 -3.97 -4.56
C GLY A 108 6.36 -4.42 -4.52
N GLU A 109 7.34 -3.54 -4.80
CA GLU A 109 8.77 -3.91 -4.81
C GLU A 109 9.17 -4.73 -3.57
N ARG A 110 8.77 -4.31 -2.37
CA ARG A 110 9.12 -4.95 -1.11
C ARG A 110 7.87 -5.15 -0.25
N MET A 111 7.39 -6.39 -0.21
CA MET A 111 6.29 -6.80 0.68
C MET A 111 6.76 -7.84 1.67
N SER A 112 6.39 -7.68 2.94
CA SER A 112 6.66 -8.65 4.01
C SER A 112 5.40 -8.93 4.84
N GLY A 113 4.80 -10.11 4.66
CA GLY A 113 3.49 -10.44 5.23
C GLY A 113 2.35 -9.57 4.66
N GLY A 114 1.15 -9.72 5.23
CA GLY A 114 -0.06 -9.00 4.78
C GLY A 114 -0.64 -9.51 3.45
N ASP A 115 -1.93 -9.29 3.23
CA ASP A 115 -2.58 -9.61 1.95
C ASP A 115 -2.88 -8.35 1.14
N SER A 116 -2.64 -8.39 -0.17
CA SER A 116 -2.99 -7.35 -1.14
C SER A 116 -3.89 -7.94 -2.24
N ARG A 117 -4.87 -7.17 -2.73
CA ARG A 117 -5.63 -7.59 -3.93
C ARG A 117 -5.18 -6.86 -5.18
N LEU A 118 -5.18 -5.53 -5.19
CA LEU A 118 -4.91 -4.76 -6.39
C LEU A 118 -4.11 -3.49 -6.07
N TRP A 119 -2.88 -3.40 -6.58
CA TRP A 119 -2.08 -2.17 -6.52
C TRP A 119 -1.76 -1.73 -7.94
N LEU A 120 -2.09 -0.49 -8.29
CA LEU A 120 -1.81 0.08 -9.61
C LEU A 120 -1.15 1.45 -9.47
N GLY A 121 0.02 1.60 -10.07
CA GLY A 121 0.72 2.88 -10.13
C GLY A 121 2.22 2.73 -9.94
N TYR A 122 2.93 3.82 -10.23
CA TYR A 122 4.36 3.93 -9.97
C TYR A 122 4.60 3.96 -8.46
N TRP A 123 5.42 3.03 -7.95
CA TRP A 123 5.73 2.81 -6.52
C TRP A 123 4.50 2.58 -5.63
N SER A 124 3.37 2.14 -6.20
CA SER A 124 2.22 1.79 -5.35
C SER A 124 2.54 0.54 -4.54
N GLY A 125 2.48 0.65 -3.22
CA GLY A 125 2.88 -0.43 -2.31
C GLY A 125 4.37 -0.77 -2.30
N GLU A 126 5.27 0.15 -2.68
CA GLU A 126 6.71 -0.11 -2.84
C GLU A 126 7.36 -0.75 -1.61
N ARG A 127 7.01 -0.31 -0.40
CA ARG A 127 7.46 -0.90 0.87
C ARG A 127 6.28 -1.13 1.78
N THR A 128 5.98 -2.39 2.04
CA THR A 128 4.86 -2.79 2.90
C THR A 128 5.28 -3.89 3.87
N SER A 129 4.83 -3.78 5.12
CA SER A 129 5.06 -4.80 6.15
C SER A 129 3.80 -5.05 6.98
N GLY A 130 3.30 -6.28 6.98
CA GLY A 130 2.02 -6.64 7.59
C GLY A 130 0.84 -5.88 6.99
N GLY A 131 -0.32 -5.98 7.65
CA GLY A 131 -1.54 -5.26 7.25
C GLY A 131 -2.15 -5.76 5.93
N ASP A 132 -3.48 -5.78 5.86
CA ASP A 132 -4.19 -6.17 4.64
C ASP A 132 -4.63 -4.95 3.82
N SER A 133 -4.42 -4.99 2.51
CA SER A 133 -4.89 -3.99 1.55
C SER A 133 -5.80 -4.60 0.49
N ARG A 134 -6.87 -3.90 0.09
CA ARG A 134 -7.68 -4.36 -1.07
C ARG A 134 -7.31 -3.63 -2.36
N LEU A 135 -7.29 -2.31 -2.36
CA LEU A 135 -7.12 -1.54 -3.59
C LEU A 135 -6.34 -0.25 -3.35
N TRP A 136 -5.15 -0.12 -3.93
CA TRP A 136 -4.40 1.14 -3.95
C TRP A 136 -4.17 1.56 -5.39
N LEU A 137 -4.58 2.77 -5.75
CA LEU A 137 -4.39 3.32 -7.09
C LEU A 137 -3.78 4.72 -7.01
N GLY A 138 -2.64 4.89 -7.68
CA GLY A 138 -1.99 6.19 -7.80
C GLY A 138 -0.48 6.11 -7.70
N TYR A 139 0.17 7.21 -8.06
CA TYR A 139 1.60 7.38 -7.91
C TYR A 139 1.94 7.48 -6.42
N TRP A 140 2.81 6.59 -5.92
CA TRP A 140 3.23 6.46 -4.52
C TRP A 140 2.06 6.20 -3.54
N SER A 141 0.93 5.68 -4.04
CA SER A 141 -0.16 5.29 -3.14
C SER A 141 0.25 4.08 -2.30
N GLY A 142 0.22 4.24 -0.99
CA GLY A 142 0.72 3.25 -0.04
C GLY A 142 2.21 2.98 -0.13
N GLU A 143 3.03 3.99 -0.44
CA GLU A 143 4.49 3.87 -0.24
C GLU A 143 4.79 3.83 1.27
N ARG A 144 5.60 2.88 1.73
CA ARG A 144 6.01 2.72 3.15
C ARG A 144 4.86 2.58 4.15
N VAL A 145 4.10 1.51 4.03
CA VAL A 145 3.00 1.16 4.95
C VAL A 145 3.45 0.07 5.92
N SER A 146 3.12 0.23 7.20
CA SER A 146 3.46 -0.76 8.23
C SER A 146 2.28 -1.08 9.17
N GLY A 147 1.82 -2.33 9.13
CA GLY A 147 0.83 -2.88 10.04
C GLY A 147 -0.62 -2.41 9.85
N GLU A 148 -0.91 -1.60 8.84
CA GLU A 148 -2.24 -1.01 8.62
C GLU A 148 -3.14 -1.89 7.75
N ASN A 149 -4.41 -2.08 8.17
CA ASN A 149 -5.43 -2.63 7.27
C ASN A 149 -6.14 -1.51 6.51
N SER A 150 -6.08 -1.56 5.18
CA SER A 150 -6.70 -0.59 4.28
C SER A 150 -7.67 -1.28 3.31
N ARG A 151 -8.77 -0.61 2.93
CA ARG A 151 -9.63 -1.12 1.84
C ARG A 151 -9.35 -0.42 0.51
N LEU A 152 -9.35 0.91 0.48
CA LEU A 152 -9.27 1.64 -0.77
C LEU A 152 -8.53 2.96 -0.58
N TRP A 153 -7.38 3.12 -1.24
CA TRP A 153 -6.67 4.41 -1.32
C TRP A 153 -6.55 4.81 -2.78
N LEU A 154 -7.00 6.00 -3.13
CA LEU A 154 -6.91 6.54 -4.48
C LEU A 154 -6.33 7.95 -4.46
N GLY A 155 -5.22 8.14 -5.16
CA GLY A 155 -4.61 9.46 -5.33
C GLY A 155 -3.09 9.42 -5.32
N TYR A 156 -2.51 10.54 -5.71
CA TYR A 156 -1.07 10.76 -5.65
C TYR A 156 -0.63 10.87 -4.18
N TRP A 157 0.27 9.99 -3.74
CA TRP A 157 0.75 9.80 -2.37
C TRP A 157 -0.35 9.55 -1.33
N SER A 158 -1.51 9.02 -1.75
CA SER A 158 -2.53 8.65 -0.78
C SER A 158 -2.02 7.49 0.08
N GLY A 159 -1.99 7.70 1.40
CA GLY A 159 -1.47 6.75 2.38
C GLY A 159 0.04 6.50 2.33
N GLU A 160 0.83 7.45 1.83
CA GLU A 160 2.30 7.39 1.94
C GLU A 160 2.75 7.51 3.40
N ARG A 161 3.75 6.71 3.80
CA ARG A 161 4.37 6.68 5.13
C ARG A 161 3.37 6.52 6.26
N THR A 162 2.63 5.43 6.23
CA THR A 162 1.63 5.13 7.24
C THR A 162 2.04 3.99 8.17
N SER A 163 1.68 4.11 9.45
CA SER A 163 2.01 3.11 10.46
C SER A 163 0.88 2.92 11.46
N GLY A 164 0.47 1.66 11.65
CA GLY A 164 -0.61 1.28 12.55
C GLY A 164 -2.00 1.76 12.09
N GLY A 165 -3.03 1.35 12.83
CA GLY A 165 -4.41 1.74 12.56
C GLY A 165 -5.14 0.89 11.51
N ASP A 166 -6.42 1.21 11.30
CA ASP A 166 -7.26 0.65 10.23
C ASP A 166 -7.81 1.83 9.43
N SER A 167 -7.69 1.81 8.10
CA SER A 167 -8.39 2.72 7.20
C SER A 167 -9.37 1.97 6.29
N ARG A 168 -10.48 2.62 5.91
CA ARG A 168 -11.36 2.05 4.87
C ARG A 168 -11.16 2.75 3.54
N LEU A 169 -11.27 4.06 3.48
CA LEU A 169 -11.31 4.77 2.21
C LEU A 169 -10.61 6.13 2.31
N TRP A 170 -9.51 6.31 1.58
CA TRP A 170 -8.86 7.61 1.42
C TRP A 170 -8.83 7.98 -0.04
N LEU A 171 -9.38 9.15 -0.39
CA LEU A 171 -9.39 9.66 -1.75
C LEU A 171 -8.86 11.09 -1.79
N GLY A 172 -7.80 11.31 -2.55
CA GLY A 172 -7.26 12.64 -2.77
C GLY A 172 -5.74 12.66 -2.87
N TYR A 173 -5.22 13.79 -3.34
CA TYR A 173 -3.79 14.07 -3.37
C TYR A 173 -3.28 14.25 -1.93
N TRP A 174 -2.29 13.46 -1.53
CA TRP A 174 -1.71 13.42 -0.16
C TRP A 174 -2.73 13.12 0.95
N SER A 175 -3.85 12.46 0.62
CA SER A 175 -4.80 12.05 1.64
C SER A 175 -4.19 10.94 2.50
N GLY A 176 -4.10 11.19 3.80
CA GLY A 176 -3.51 10.31 4.80
C GLY A 176 -1.99 10.13 4.72
N GLU A 177 -1.27 11.03 4.04
CA GLU A 177 0.20 11.04 4.06
C GLU A 177 0.71 11.21 5.51
N ARG A 178 1.73 10.44 5.90
CA ARG A 178 2.39 10.52 7.22
C ARG A 178 1.42 10.36 8.39
N THR A 179 0.59 9.34 8.33
CA THR A 179 -0.37 9.01 9.39
C THR A 179 0.16 7.89 10.28
N SER A 180 0.16 8.08 11.60
CA SER A 180 0.65 7.08 12.56
C SER A 180 -0.41 6.63 13.59
N VAL A 181 -1.70 6.70 13.26
CA VAL A 181 -2.82 6.73 14.24
C VAL A 181 -3.94 5.72 13.98
N GLY A 182 -4.78 5.56 15.02
CA GLY A 182 -5.99 4.76 15.10
C GLY A 182 -7.09 5.01 14.05
N SER A 183 -8.08 4.13 14.11
CA SER A 183 -8.94 3.80 12.97
C SER A 183 -9.64 4.99 12.32
N SER A 184 -9.33 5.24 11.05
CA SER A 184 -10.08 6.14 10.17
C SER A 184 -11.06 5.35 9.30
N ARG A 185 -12.22 5.92 8.95
CA ARG A 185 -13.11 5.26 7.96
C ARG A 185 -13.01 5.91 6.60
N LEU A 186 -13.13 7.22 6.51
CA LEU A 186 -13.26 7.89 5.23
C LEU A 186 -12.61 9.28 5.25
N TRP A 187 -11.58 9.48 4.45
CA TRP A 187 -10.96 10.79 4.21
C TRP A 187 -11.07 11.14 2.74
N LEU A 188 -11.64 12.30 2.42
CA LEU A 188 -11.83 12.78 1.05
C LEU A 188 -11.37 14.23 0.93
N GLY A 189 -10.35 14.46 0.11
CA GLY A 189 -9.87 15.81 -0.20
C GLY A 189 -8.36 15.89 -0.40
N TYR A 190 -7.93 17.01 -0.99
CA TYR A 190 -6.52 17.38 -1.08
C TYR A 190 -5.96 17.59 0.33
N TRP A 191 -4.91 16.86 0.72
CA TRP A 191 -4.28 16.90 2.05
C TRP A 191 -5.21 16.55 3.21
N SER A 192 -6.29 15.82 2.94
CA SER A 192 -7.17 15.39 4.02
C SER A 192 -6.49 14.33 4.86
N GLY A 193 -6.30 14.64 6.15
CA GLY A 193 -5.62 13.79 7.11
C GLY A 193 -4.10 13.69 7.01
N GLU A 194 -3.46 14.61 6.30
CA GLU A 194 -1.98 14.67 6.25
C GLU A 194 -1.40 14.92 7.65
N ARG A 195 -0.29 14.23 7.99
CA ARG A 195 0.44 14.37 9.27
C ARG A 195 -0.45 14.23 10.50
N THR A 196 -1.25 13.18 10.53
CA THR A 196 -2.06 12.85 11.70
C THR A 196 -1.23 11.93 12.60
N SER A 197 -1.00 12.31 13.86
CA SER A 197 -0.23 11.49 14.83
C SER A 197 -1.04 11.01 16.03
N GLU A 198 -2.14 11.70 16.38
CA GLU A 198 -3.12 11.25 17.37
C GLU A 198 -4.54 11.69 16.97
N GLY A 199 -5.58 11.06 17.55
CA GLY A 199 -6.99 11.37 17.29
C GLY A 199 -7.74 10.32 16.46
N ASN A 200 -8.97 10.00 16.88
CA ASN A 200 -9.87 9.09 16.14
C ASN A 200 -10.90 9.90 15.38
N SER A 201 -10.90 9.77 14.05
CA SER A 201 -11.93 10.35 13.21
C SER A 201 -12.57 9.39 12.23
N ARG A 202 -13.91 9.39 12.18
CA ARG A 202 -14.63 8.50 11.24
C ARG A 202 -14.65 9.07 9.84
N LEU A 203 -14.93 10.35 9.67
CA LEU A 203 -15.18 10.96 8.36
C LEU A 203 -14.60 12.37 8.28
N TRP A 204 -13.65 12.59 7.36
CA TRP A 204 -13.13 13.91 7.00
C TRP A 204 -13.41 14.19 5.54
N LEU A 205 -14.15 15.27 5.25
CA LEU A 205 -14.42 15.72 3.88
C LEU A 205 -14.02 17.19 3.73
N GLY A 206 -13.11 17.46 2.80
CA GLY A 206 -12.68 18.80 2.47
C GLY A 206 -11.17 18.85 2.25
N CYS A 207 -10.73 19.79 1.43
CA CYS A 207 -9.30 20.03 1.29
C CYS A 207 -8.75 20.55 2.62
N TRP A 208 -7.61 20.02 3.03
CA TRP A 208 -6.92 20.34 4.28
C TRP A 208 -7.75 20.05 5.55
N SER A 209 -8.84 19.30 5.44
CA SER A 209 -9.57 18.83 6.62
C SER A 209 -8.80 17.70 7.26
N GLY A 210 -8.47 17.80 8.54
CA GLY A 210 -7.63 16.79 9.18
C GLY A 210 -6.13 17.04 9.06
N GLU A 211 -5.67 18.14 8.46
CA GLU A 211 -4.23 18.36 8.29
C GLU A 211 -3.58 18.65 9.65
N ARG A 212 -2.47 17.95 9.96
CA ARG A 212 -1.62 18.16 11.15
C ARG A 212 -2.36 18.01 12.47
N VAL A 213 -3.08 16.91 12.64
CA VAL A 213 -3.81 16.61 13.89
C VAL A 213 -2.91 15.79 14.81
N SER A 214 -2.66 16.30 16.02
CA SER A 214 -1.83 15.64 17.03
C SER A 214 -2.58 15.31 18.31
N GLY A 215 -3.92 15.40 18.30
CA GLY A 215 -4.81 15.05 19.41
C GLY A 215 -6.24 15.55 19.16
N GLY A 216 -7.14 15.26 20.11
CA GLY A 216 -8.57 15.52 19.96
C GLY A 216 -9.33 14.44 19.16
N ASN A 217 -10.59 14.19 19.50
CA ASN A 217 -11.43 13.21 18.81
C ASN A 217 -12.62 13.88 18.14
N SER A 218 -12.95 13.42 16.94
CA SER A 218 -14.17 13.86 16.27
C SER A 218 -14.80 12.81 15.38
N ARG A 219 -16.13 12.78 15.28
CA ARG A 219 -16.77 11.80 14.37
C ARG A 219 -16.76 12.27 12.93
N LEU A 220 -16.96 13.57 12.69
CA LEU A 220 -17.21 14.12 11.37
C LEU A 220 -16.61 15.52 11.23
N TRP A 221 -15.66 15.71 10.32
CA TRP A 221 -15.18 17.03 9.88
C TRP A 221 -15.57 17.27 8.43
N LEU A 222 -16.19 18.41 8.19
CA LEU A 222 -16.74 18.79 6.90
C LEU A 222 -16.40 20.25 6.61
N GLY A 223 -15.53 20.49 5.63
CA GLY A 223 -15.19 21.82 5.18
C GLY A 223 -13.72 21.99 4.87
N TYR A 224 -13.42 23.04 4.09
CA TYR A 224 -12.05 23.43 3.80
C TYR A 224 -11.36 23.92 5.07
N TRP A 225 -10.17 23.38 5.38
CA TRP A 225 -9.44 23.62 6.65
C TRP A 225 -10.20 23.26 7.93
N SER A 226 -11.26 22.44 7.85
CA SER A 226 -11.94 22.00 9.06
C SER A 226 -11.01 21.10 9.88
N GLY A 227 -10.65 21.57 11.06
CA GLY A 227 -9.79 20.89 12.00
C GLY A 227 -8.31 20.85 11.72
N GLU A 228 -7.85 21.71 10.81
CA GLU A 228 -6.43 21.91 10.55
C GLU A 228 -5.70 22.28 11.86
N ARG A 229 -4.54 21.65 12.12
CA ARG A 229 -3.66 21.94 13.27
C ARG A 229 -4.34 21.79 14.63
N THR A 230 -5.18 20.79 14.80
CA THR A 230 -5.77 20.47 16.10
C THR A 230 -4.78 19.69 16.95
N SER A 231 -4.47 20.18 18.15
CA SER A 231 -3.63 19.46 19.10
C SER A 231 -4.43 18.81 20.23
N GLU A 232 -5.58 19.38 20.61
CA GLU A 232 -6.44 18.87 21.69
C GLU A 232 -7.92 19.28 21.49
N GLY A 233 -8.81 18.63 22.24
CA GLY A 233 -10.25 18.93 22.37
C GLY A 233 -11.17 18.10 21.48
N ASN A 234 -12.35 17.77 22.01
CA ASN A 234 -13.26 16.79 21.40
C ASN A 234 -14.51 17.45 20.86
N SER A 235 -14.99 16.95 19.72
CA SER A 235 -16.38 17.22 19.31
C SER A 235 -17.01 16.09 18.54
N ARG A 236 -18.32 16.13 18.26
CA ARG A 236 -18.93 15.11 17.38
C ARG A 236 -18.89 15.55 15.92
N LEU A 237 -19.05 16.84 15.65
CA LEU A 237 -19.25 17.38 14.31
C LEU A 237 -18.57 18.74 14.19
N TRP A 238 -17.67 18.90 13.22
CA TRP A 238 -17.17 20.19 12.73
C TRP A 238 -17.68 20.38 11.32
N LEU A 239 -18.38 21.50 11.09
CA LEU A 239 -18.99 21.81 9.81
C LEU A 239 -18.74 23.27 9.46
N GLY A 240 -17.99 23.52 8.40
CA GLY A 240 -17.76 24.85 7.85
C GLY A 240 -16.31 25.08 7.45
N TYR A 241 -16.09 26.15 6.69
CA TYR A 241 -14.75 26.65 6.38
C TYR A 241 -14.02 27.02 7.67
N ARG A 242 -12.84 26.44 7.89
CA ARG A 242 -11.98 26.66 9.08
C ARG A 242 -12.65 26.40 10.43
N SER A 243 -13.69 25.56 10.48
CA SER A 243 -14.26 25.15 11.77
C SER A 243 -13.26 24.27 12.53
N GLY A 244 -12.97 24.63 13.78
CA GLY A 244 -11.99 23.94 14.63
C GLY A 244 -10.53 24.14 14.20
N GLU A 245 -10.22 25.10 13.31
CA GLU A 245 -8.83 25.38 12.93
C GLU A 245 -8.01 25.81 14.16
N ARG A 246 -6.81 25.22 14.32
CA ARG A 246 -5.83 25.53 15.38
C ARG A 246 -6.39 25.39 16.79
N MET A 247 -7.25 24.40 17.01
CA MET A 247 -7.81 24.15 18.33
C MET A 247 -6.77 23.47 19.24
N SER A 248 -6.64 23.99 20.46
CA SER A 248 -5.65 23.54 21.45
C SER A 248 -6.29 23.19 22.81
N GLY A 249 -7.61 23.01 22.83
CA GLY A 249 -8.39 22.64 24.02
C GLY A 249 -9.85 23.09 23.89
N GLY A 250 -10.72 22.53 24.74
CA GLY A 250 -12.16 22.77 24.73
C GLY A 250 -12.95 21.60 24.16
N ASP A 251 -14.00 21.19 24.89
CA ASP A 251 -14.92 20.15 24.47
C ASP A 251 -16.26 20.80 24.09
N SER A 252 -16.77 20.44 22.92
CA SER A 252 -18.13 20.81 22.53
C SER A 252 -18.81 19.65 21.82
N ARG A 253 -20.14 19.67 21.72
CA ARG A 253 -20.83 18.64 20.93
C ARG A 253 -20.71 18.90 19.43
N GLN A 254 -20.80 20.16 19.00
CA GLN A 254 -20.89 20.54 17.59
C GLN A 254 -20.29 21.94 17.37
N TRP A 255 -19.51 22.09 16.31
CA TRP A 255 -19.12 23.38 15.76
C TRP A 255 -19.75 23.51 14.39
N LEU A 256 -20.61 24.52 14.23
CA LEU A 256 -21.40 24.76 13.03
C LEU A 256 -21.11 26.18 12.54
N GLY A 257 -20.67 26.28 11.29
CA GLY A 257 -20.44 27.55 10.61
C GLY A 257 -18.97 27.83 10.29
N CYS A 258 -18.80 28.88 9.49
CA CYS A 258 -17.49 29.42 9.11
C CYS A 258 -16.75 29.89 10.37
N TRP A 259 -15.49 29.46 10.55
CA TRP A 259 -14.62 29.83 11.69
C TRP A 259 -15.12 29.39 13.08
N SER A 260 -16.15 28.53 13.13
CA SER A 260 -16.71 28.03 14.39
C SER A 260 -15.64 27.23 15.16
N GLY A 261 -15.28 27.70 16.34
CA GLY A 261 -14.27 27.07 17.20
C GLY A 261 -12.81 27.30 16.77
N GLU A 262 -12.54 28.27 15.89
CA GLU A 262 -11.17 28.63 15.52
C GLU A 262 -10.37 29.09 16.76
N ARG A 263 -9.11 28.60 16.88
CA ARG A 263 -8.10 29.04 17.86
C ARG A 263 -8.53 28.98 19.33
N MET A 264 -9.51 28.14 19.67
CA MET A 264 -9.87 27.99 21.08
C MET A 264 -8.75 27.31 21.87
N SER A 265 -8.59 27.80 23.09
CA SER A 265 -7.64 27.33 24.09
C SER A 265 -8.33 27.38 25.45
N GLY A 266 -8.79 26.23 25.95
CA GLY A 266 -9.39 26.09 27.29
C GLY A 266 -10.80 26.69 27.49
N GLY A 267 -11.73 25.85 27.94
CA GLY A 267 -13.12 26.21 28.32
C GLY A 267 -14.14 25.18 27.84
N GLU A 268 -15.09 24.80 28.70
CA GLU A 268 -16.24 23.95 28.35
C GLU A 268 -17.33 24.78 27.63
N GLY A 269 -17.85 24.26 26.51
CA GLY A 269 -18.95 24.87 25.73
C GLY A 269 -20.04 23.89 25.35
#